data_AF-A0A2D6FNH1-F1
#
_entry.id   AF-A0A2D6FNH1-F1
#
_cell.length_a   1.000
_cell.length_b   1.000
_cell.length_c   1.000
_cell.angle_alpha   90.00
_cell.angle_beta   90.00
_cell.angle_gamma   90.00
#
_symmetry.space_group_name_H-M   'P 1'
#
loop_
_entity.id
_entity.type
_entity.pdbx_description
1 polymer ?
#
loop_
_entity_poly.entity_id
_entity_poly.type
_entity_poly.pdbx_seq_one_letter_code
_entity_poly.pdbx_strand_id
1 'polypeptide(L)'
;MTDKLPIEPTAEELQLIDIRETLIKNGMIERIFDPVAKKNRYAQTKQGLITLLAYKELTNDLVDERIPASEDVIADCKKSTEYDQLKKKMKDDDGIIIKQMNMQTGDSQFFPTPDGHAVMQTMLFWIDEQKQKAFQKDLKVQRIKQSMGNWVKEELNPTKILSGMMKASVKMGEVSDGMAKFAGDSKQKPKKRKWSGRKKRKR
;
A
#
# COMPACT_ATOMS: atom_id res chain seq x y z
N MET A 1 -21.32 5.51 -10.11
CA MET A 1 -19.86 5.64 -10.10
C MET A 1 -19.45 5.53 -8.64
N THR A 2 -18.86 4.40 -8.23
CA THR A 2 -18.33 4.27 -6.87
C THR A 2 -16.93 4.87 -6.87
N ASP A 3 -16.82 6.04 -6.27
CA ASP A 3 -15.52 6.63 -5.96
C ASP A 3 -14.78 5.64 -5.06
N LYS A 4 -13.79 4.97 -5.65
CA LYS A 4 -12.87 4.11 -4.92
C LYS A 4 -12.11 5.04 -3.98
N LEU A 5 -12.44 4.98 -2.68
CA LEU A 5 -11.70 5.70 -1.65
C LEU A 5 -10.19 5.45 -1.87
N PRO A 6 -9.37 6.50 -1.95
CA PRO A 6 -7.93 6.34 -2.12
C PRO A 6 -7.39 5.54 -0.93
N ILE A 7 -6.57 4.56 -1.27
CA ILE A 7 -6.05 3.56 -0.35
C ILE A 7 -4.94 4.23 0.48
N GLU A 8 -5.06 4.20 1.81
CA GLU A 8 -4.01 4.72 2.70
C GLU A 8 -2.90 3.67 2.86
N PRO A 9 -1.64 4.00 2.51
CA PRO A 9 -0.49 3.14 2.79
C PRO A 9 -0.26 3.03 4.31
N THR A 10 0.45 2.00 4.76
CA THR A 10 0.84 1.92 6.18
C THR A 10 1.77 3.08 6.56
N ALA A 11 1.91 3.39 7.86
CA ALA A 11 2.79 4.48 8.31
C ALA A 11 4.24 4.31 7.85
N GLU A 12 4.75 3.07 7.84
CA GLU A 12 6.10 2.73 7.35
C GLU A 12 6.21 2.89 5.83
N GLU A 13 5.18 2.49 5.08
CA GLU A 13 5.11 2.66 3.62
C GLU A 13 5.04 4.13 3.23
N LEU A 14 4.30 4.95 3.99
CA LEU A 14 4.23 6.40 3.82
C LEU A 14 5.61 7.03 4.03
N GLN A 15 6.30 6.67 5.11
CA GLN A 15 7.66 7.17 5.37
C GLN A 15 8.64 6.80 4.24
N LEU A 16 8.62 5.55 3.77
CA LEU A 16 9.46 5.12 2.64
C LEU A 16 9.15 5.88 1.35
N ILE A 17 7.89 6.24 1.11
CA ILE A 17 7.46 7.03 -0.04
C ILE A 17 7.88 8.50 0.12
N ASP A 18 7.69 9.10 1.28
CA ASP A 18 8.02 10.50 1.55
C ASP A 18 9.54 10.73 1.49
N ILE A 19 10.33 9.83 2.08
CA ILE A 19 11.79 9.86 1.99
C ILE A 19 12.22 9.67 0.54
N ARG A 20 11.57 8.80 -0.25
CA ARG A 20 11.86 8.64 -1.68
C ARG A 20 11.68 9.94 -2.46
N GLU A 21 10.55 10.62 -2.28
CA GLU A 21 10.29 11.88 -2.99
C GLU A 21 11.32 12.95 -2.59
N THR A 22 11.75 12.95 -1.33
CA THR A 22 12.84 13.81 -0.85
C THR A 22 14.18 13.46 -1.50
N LEU A 23 14.51 12.18 -1.63
CA LEU A 23 15.72 11.71 -2.32
C LEU A 23 15.72 12.08 -3.81
N ILE A 24 14.55 12.03 -4.47
CA ILE A 24 14.39 12.48 -5.86
C ILE A 24 14.61 13.99 -5.96
N LYS A 25 13.96 14.77 -5.08
CA LYS A 25 14.07 16.23 -5.07
C LYS A 25 15.51 16.70 -4.84
N ASN A 26 16.25 15.97 -4.00
CA ASN A 26 17.66 16.25 -3.71
C ASN A 26 18.62 15.69 -4.78
N GLY A 27 18.10 15.08 -5.85
CA GLY A 27 18.90 14.55 -6.95
C GLY A 27 19.76 13.33 -6.58
N MET A 28 19.43 12.61 -5.50
CA MET A 28 20.18 11.43 -5.07
C MET A 28 19.73 10.15 -5.80
N ILE A 29 18.44 10.06 -6.11
CA ILE A 29 17.88 8.99 -6.93
C ILE A 29 17.10 9.58 -8.09
N GLU A 30 17.07 8.85 -9.20
CA GLU A 30 16.29 9.21 -10.38
C GLU A 30 15.15 8.23 -10.60
N ARG A 31 14.04 8.75 -11.12
CA ARG A 31 12.87 7.95 -11.49
C ARG A 31 12.94 7.64 -12.99
N ILE A 32 13.05 6.35 -13.30
CA ILE A 32 13.10 5.83 -14.67
C ILE A 32 11.77 5.13 -14.95
N PHE A 33 11.06 5.55 -16.00
CA PHE A 33 9.87 4.82 -16.45
C PHE A 33 10.28 3.68 -17.37
N ASP A 34 9.93 2.45 -16.99
CA ASP A 34 10.07 1.27 -17.83
C ASP A 34 8.81 1.13 -18.71
N PRO A 35 8.92 1.38 -20.03
CA PRO A 35 7.78 1.32 -20.94
C PRO A 35 7.26 -0.11 -21.15
N VAL A 36 8.13 -1.12 -21.01
CA VAL A 36 7.77 -2.53 -21.21
C VAL A 36 6.97 -3.03 -20.02
N ALA A 37 7.45 -2.75 -18.81
CA ALA A 37 6.75 -3.13 -17.58
C ALA A 37 5.61 -2.17 -17.21
N LYS A 38 5.51 -1.00 -17.87
CA LYS A 38 4.61 0.12 -17.52
C LYS A 38 4.73 0.52 -16.05
N LYS A 39 5.95 0.56 -15.54
CA LYS A 39 6.25 0.77 -14.11
C LYS A 39 7.41 1.74 -13.95
N ASN A 40 7.40 2.47 -12.84
CA ASN A 40 8.58 3.23 -12.43
C ASN A 40 9.59 2.29 -11.79
N ARG A 41 10.85 2.51 -12.10
CA ARG A 41 12.04 2.02 -11.42
C ARG A 41 12.81 3.20 -10.89
N TYR A 42 13.60 2.97 -9.86
CA TYR A 42 14.47 3.99 -9.30
C TYR A 42 15.92 3.52 -9.40
N ALA A 43 16.79 4.45 -9.78
CA ALA A 43 18.22 4.23 -9.91
C ALA A 43 18.98 5.30 -9.13
N GLN A 44 20.21 4.97 -8.73
CA GLN A 44 21.09 5.93 -8.08
C GLN A 44 21.65 6.93 -9.10
N THR A 45 21.71 8.21 -8.72
CA THR A 45 22.49 9.19 -9.49
C THR A 45 23.96 9.14 -9.06
N LYS A 46 24.85 9.79 -9.82
CA LYS A 46 26.25 9.98 -9.42
C LYS A 46 26.36 10.65 -8.04
N GLN A 47 25.57 11.70 -7.81
CA GLN A 47 25.55 12.42 -6.54
C GLN A 47 25.08 11.52 -5.39
N GLY A 48 24.02 10.74 -5.59
CA GLY A 48 23.55 9.79 -4.59
C GLY A 48 24.60 8.72 -4.24
N LEU A 49 25.30 8.19 -5.25
CA LEU A 49 26.37 7.21 -5.02
C LEU A 49 27.51 7.82 -4.20
N ILE A 50 27.93 9.05 -4.53
CA ILE A 50 28.94 9.79 -3.76
C ILE A 50 28.46 10.01 -2.32
N THR A 51 27.21 10.42 -2.12
CA THR A 51 26.57 10.60 -0.81
C THR A 51 26.63 9.32 0.02
N LEU A 52 26.19 8.18 -0.53
CA LEU A 52 26.21 6.89 0.18
C LEU A 52 27.62 6.44 0.56
N LEU A 53 28.58 6.59 -0.36
CA LEU A 53 29.97 6.21 -0.13
C LEU A 53 30.61 7.09 0.96
N ALA A 54 30.40 8.40 0.90
CA ALA A 54 30.93 9.34 1.88
C ALA A 54 30.31 9.10 3.26
N TYR A 55 28.99 8.86 3.32
CA TYR A 55 28.29 8.53 4.57
C TYR A 55 28.87 7.27 5.21
N LYS A 56 28.92 6.16 4.46
CA LYS A 56 29.45 4.87 4.92
C LYS A 56 30.89 4.98 5.43
N GLU A 57 31.74 5.77 4.77
CA GLU A 57 33.13 5.97 5.19
C GLU A 57 33.25 6.87 6.44
N LEU A 58 32.37 7.84 6.63
CA LEU A 58 32.41 8.75 7.77
C LEU A 58 31.85 8.12 9.04
N THR A 59 30.72 7.42 8.93
CA THR A 59 29.97 6.92 10.09
C THR A 59 30.27 5.46 10.43
N ASN A 60 30.94 4.73 9.52
CA ASN A 60 31.02 3.26 9.57
C ASN A 60 29.65 2.60 9.76
N ASP A 61 28.59 3.26 9.30
CA ASP A 61 27.24 2.72 9.28
C ASP A 61 27.00 1.97 7.96
N LEU A 62 26.01 1.08 7.92
CA LEU A 62 25.65 0.31 6.73
C LEU A 62 26.81 -0.56 6.16
N VAL A 63 27.73 -1.03 7.03
CA VAL A 63 28.91 -1.83 6.64
C VAL A 63 28.51 -3.10 5.90
N ASP A 64 27.47 -3.78 6.39
CA ASP A 64 26.98 -5.03 5.82
C ASP A 64 26.10 -4.82 4.57
N GLU A 65 25.68 -3.58 4.30
CA GLU A 65 24.85 -3.30 3.13
C GLU A 65 25.71 -3.14 1.88
N ARG A 66 25.36 -3.92 0.85
CA ARG A 66 25.99 -3.85 -0.48
C ARG A 66 25.37 -2.70 -1.27
N ILE A 67 26.22 -1.75 -1.66
CA ILE A 67 25.84 -0.71 -2.63
C ILE A 67 25.79 -1.37 -4.03
N PRO A 68 24.67 -1.29 -4.77
CA PRO A 68 24.53 -1.85 -6.11
C PRO A 68 25.23 -0.96 -7.15
N ALA A 69 26.56 -0.89 -7.06
CA ALA A 69 27.46 -0.27 -8.03
C ALA A 69 28.62 -1.22 -8.33
N SER A 70 29.24 -1.11 -9.51
CA SER A 70 30.48 -1.84 -9.80
C SER A 70 31.67 -1.21 -9.07
N GLU A 71 32.69 -2.01 -8.78
CA GLU A 71 33.90 -1.55 -8.09
C GLU A 71 34.61 -0.44 -8.85
N ASP A 72 34.65 -0.51 -10.19
CA ASP A 72 35.23 0.52 -11.06
C ASP A 72 34.53 1.87 -10.86
N VAL A 73 33.19 1.87 -10.86
CA VAL A 73 32.40 3.10 -10.70
C VAL A 73 32.58 3.67 -9.29
N ILE A 74 32.70 2.82 -8.26
CA ILE A 74 32.99 3.25 -6.90
C ILE A 74 34.38 3.88 -6.81
N ALA A 75 35.39 3.25 -7.42
CA ALA A 75 36.76 3.74 -7.42
C ALA A 75 36.86 5.10 -8.13
N ASP A 76 36.18 5.26 -9.26
CA ASP A 76 36.13 6.52 -10.01
C ASP A 76 35.41 7.61 -9.22
N CYS A 77 34.31 7.28 -8.53
CA CYS A 77 33.62 8.24 -7.67
C CYS A 77 34.52 8.73 -6.53
N LYS A 78 35.27 7.83 -5.86
CA LYS A 78 36.19 8.20 -4.77
C LYS A 78 37.34 9.09 -5.22
N LYS A 79 37.76 9.01 -6.48
CA LYS A 79 38.82 9.87 -7.06
C LYS A 79 38.29 11.24 -7.51
N SER A 80 36.98 11.44 -7.52
CA SER A 80 36.38 12.68 -8.00
C SER A 80 36.53 13.81 -6.97
N THR A 81 36.76 15.04 -7.45
CA THR A 81 36.79 16.23 -6.59
C THR A 81 35.44 16.52 -5.92
N GLU A 82 34.35 16.10 -6.55
CA GLU A 82 32.99 16.16 -6.00
C GLU A 82 32.87 15.33 -4.71
N TYR A 83 33.57 14.20 -4.62
CA TYR A 83 33.59 13.35 -3.43
C TYR A 83 34.16 14.06 -2.23
N ASP A 84 35.33 14.68 -2.38
CA ASP A 84 35.99 15.40 -1.29
C ASP A 84 35.18 16.63 -0.85
N GLN A 85 34.60 17.36 -1.81
CA GLN A 85 33.74 18.50 -1.52
C GLN A 85 32.48 18.10 -0.76
N LEU A 86 31.81 17.02 -1.19
CA LEU A 86 30.60 16.55 -0.53
C LEU A 86 30.90 15.98 0.86
N LYS A 87 31.97 15.19 0.99
CA LYS A 87 32.42 14.64 2.27
C LYS A 87 32.74 15.75 3.27
N LYS A 88 33.32 16.87 2.82
CA LYS A 88 33.53 18.05 3.66
C LYS A 88 32.20 18.67 4.10
N LYS A 89 31.26 18.89 3.17
CA LYS A 89 29.93 19.43 3.49
C LYS A 89 29.16 18.57 4.49
N MET A 90 29.23 17.25 4.36
CA MET A 90 28.56 16.31 5.27
C MET A 90 29.09 16.37 6.71
N LYS A 91 30.36 16.71 6.90
CA LYS A 91 30.93 16.89 8.25
C LYS A 91 30.42 18.14 8.95
N ASP A 92 29.91 19.10 8.18
CA ASP A 92 29.35 20.36 8.66
C ASP A 92 27.80 20.30 8.72
N ASP A 93 27.18 19.19 8.30
CA ASP A 93 25.73 18.99 8.26
C ASP A 93 25.27 18.09 9.42
N ASP A 94 24.81 18.72 10.48
CA ASP A 94 24.29 18.06 11.69
C ASP A 94 22.96 17.29 11.45
N GLY A 95 22.36 17.41 10.26
CA GLY A 95 21.08 16.76 9.95
C GLY A 95 21.19 15.26 9.66
N ILE A 96 22.34 14.79 9.19
CA ILE A 96 22.55 13.41 8.75
C ILE A 96 23.64 12.73 9.59
N ILE A 97 24.66 13.47 10.03
CA ILE A 97 25.80 12.97 10.78
C ILE A 97 26.03 13.85 12.00
N ILE A 98 26.33 13.25 13.15
CA ILE A 98 26.72 13.98 14.36
C ILE A 98 28.24 13.95 14.47
N LYS A 99 28.85 15.13 14.60
CA LYS A 99 30.26 15.27 14.92
C LYS A 99 30.46 15.31 16.44
N GLN A 100 31.19 14.34 16.98
CA GLN A 100 31.58 14.32 18.39
C GLN A 100 33.09 14.54 18.51
N MET A 101 33.48 15.62 19.19
CA MET A 101 34.89 15.88 19.48
C MET A 101 35.28 15.20 20.79
N ASN A 102 36.33 14.38 20.74
CA ASN A 102 36.94 13.83 21.94
C ASN A 102 37.73 14.93 22.66
N MET A 103 37.26 15.34 23.84
CA MET A 103 37.90 16.39 24.64
C MET A 103 39.31 16.02 25.13
N GLN A 104 39.65 14.73 25.18
CA GLN A 104 40.96 14.26 25.66
C GLN A 104 42.02 14.21 24.56
N THR A 105 41.66 13.75 23.36
CA THR A 105 42.61 13.61 22.24
C THR A 105 42.53 14.76 21.23
N GLY A 106 41.43 15.53 21.25
CA GLY A 106 41.13 16.55 20.23
C GLY A 106 40.59 15.98 18.92
N ASP A 107 40.47 14.66 18.81
CA ASP A 107 40.00 14.01 17.58
C ASP A 107 38.49 14.16 17.39
N SER A 108 38.05 14.32 16.14
CA SER A 108 36.64 14.32 15.78
C SER A 108 36.20 12.94 15.28
N GLN A 109 35.17 12.38 15.89
CA GLN A 109 34.47 11.19 15.42
C GLN A 109 33.11 11.58 14.83
N PHE A 110 32.63 10.79 13.88
CA PHE A 110 31.37 11.05 13.16
C PHE A 110 30.44 9.86 13.35
N PHE A 111 29.21 10.13 13.77
CA PHE A 111 28.20 9.11 14.06
C PHE A 111 26.95 9.35 13.21
N PRO A 112 26.24 8.28 12.81
CA PRO A 112 25.00 8.42 12.07
C PRO A 112 23.89 8.99 12.98
N THR A 113 23.12 9.96 12.49
CA THR A 113 21.83 10.31 13.12
C THR A 113 20.79 9.24 12.79
N PRO A 114 19.72 9.05 13.60
CA PRO A 114 18.61 8.17 13.25
C PRO A 114 17.98 8.51 11.89
N ASP A 115 17.80 9.81 11.62
CA ASP A 115 17.23 10.30 10.36
C ASP A 115 18.19 10.03 9.19
N GLY A 116 19.48 10.28 9.38
CA GLY A 116 20.52 9.97 8.39
C GLY A 116 20.57 8.49 8.04
N HIS A 117 20.49 7.61 9.05
CA HIS A 117 20.42 6.16 8.83
C HIS A 117 19.17 5.80 8.01
N ALA A 118 18.00 6.30 8.40
CA ALA A 118 16.74 6.04 7.71
C ALA A 118 16.78 6.52 6.24
N VAL A 119 17.35 7.70 5.97
CA VAL A 119 17.49 8.24 4.62
C VAL A 119 18.41 7.37 3.77
N MET A 120 19.57 6.98 4.27
CA MET A 120 20.54 6.18 3.52
C MET A 120 20.06 4.74 3.30
N GLN A 121 19.41 4.14 4.31
CA GLN A 121 18.80 2.82 4.18
C GLN A 121 17.62 2.83 3.19
N THR A 122 16.78 3.88 3.24
CA THR A 122 15.70 4.05 2.26
C THR A 122 16.25 4.24 0.86
N MET A 123 17.37 4.96 0.71
CA MET A 123 18.04 5.08 -0.56
C MET A 123 18.52 3.71 -1.07
N LEU A 124 19.22 2.92 -0.24
CA LEU A 124 19.66 1.56 -0.57
C LEU A 124 18.49 0.63 -0.94
N PHE A 125 17.36 0.77 -0.25
CA PHE A 125 16.13 0.06 -0.57
C PHE A 125 15.61 0.41 -1.98
N TRP A 126 15.54 1.71 -2.32
CA TRP A 126 14.97 2.15 -3.58
C TRP A 126 15.88 1.93 -4.78
N ILE A 127 17.18 1.76 -4.62
CA ILE A 127 18.10 1.44 -5.73
C ILE A 127 18.19 -0.06 -6.00
N ASP A 128 17.76 -0.91 -5.06
CA ASP A 128 17.72 -2.36 -5.22
C ASP A 128 16.45 -2.80 -5.97
N GLU A 129 16.62 -3.31 -7.19
CA GLU A 129 15.50 -3.75 -8.04
C GLU A 129 14.69 -4.90 -7.41
N GLN A 130 15.33 -5.79 -6.65
CA GLN A 130 14.64 -6.91 -6.00
C GLN A 130 13.73 -6.40 -4.89
N LYS A 131 14.23 -5.51 -4.04
CA LYS A 131 13.45 -4.86 -2.98
C LYS A 131 12.29 -4.05 -3.54
N GLN A 132 12.52 -3.26 -4.59
CA GLN A 132 11.47 -2.53 -5.31
C GLN A 132 10.35 -3.45 -5.83
N LYS A 133 10.71 -4.58 -6.44
CA LYS A 133 9.73 -5.56 -6.97
C LYS A 133 8.92 -6.21 -5.85
N ALA A 134 9.58 -6.62 -4.76
CA ALA A 134 8.93 -7.21 -3.60
C ALA A 134 7.93 -6.22 -2.98
N PHE A 135 8.34 -4.99 -2.75
CA PHE A 135 7.50 -3.93 -2.21
C PHE A 135 6.26 -3.63 -3.07
N GLN A 136 6.43 -3.52 -4.38
CA GLN A 136 5.29 -3.32 -5.29
C GLN A 136 4.33 -4.51 -5.29
N LYS A 137 4.84 -5.75 -5.13
CA LYS A 137 4.02 -6.95 -5.04
C LYS A 137 3.23 -6.96 -3.74
N ASP A 138 3.87 -6.65 -2.62
CA ASP A 138 3.23 -6.60 -1.31
C ASP A 138 2.17 -5.51 -1.25
N LEU A 139 2.45 -4.31 -1.74
CA LEU A 139 1.47 -3.26 -1.92
C LEU A 139 0.27 -3.75 -2.75
N LYS A 140 0.50 -4.47 -3.85
CA LYS A 140 -0.60 -5.02 -4.66
C LYS A 140 -1.43 -6.05 -3.89
N VAL A 141 -0.78 -6.94 -3.14
CA VAL A 141 -1.47 -7.97 -2.33
C VAL A 141 -2.28 -7.34 -1.20
N GLN A 142 -1.71 -6.36 -0.49
CA GLN A 142 -2.43 -5.62 0.55
C GLN A 142 -3.66 -4.90 -0.03
N ARG A 143 -3.50 -4.22 -1.18
CA ARG A 143 -4.63 -3.60 -1.89
C ARG A 143 -5.72 -4.61 -2.24
N ILE A 144 -5.36 -5.80 -2.71
CA ILE A 144 -6.32 -6.87 -3.01
C ILE A 144 -7.04 -7.31 -1.73
N LYS A 145 -6.30 -7.65 -0.67
CA LYS A 145 -6.87 -8.08 0.63
C LYS A 145 -7.82 -7.04 1.21
N GLN A 146 -7.44 -5.77 1.20
CA GLN A 146 -8.28 -4.69 1.72
C GLN A 146 -9.47 -4.38 0.80
N SER A 147 -9.32 -4.51 -0.52
CA SER A 147 -10.47 -4.40 -1.42
C SER A 147 -11.48 -5.53 -1.18
N MET A 148 -11.02 -6.75 -0.88
CA MET A 148 -11.88 -7.85 -0.50
C MET A 148 -12.51 -7.61 0.88
N GLY A 149 -11.75 -7.12 1.85
CA GLY A 149 -12.27 -6.76 3.19
C GLY A 149 -13.30 -5.64 3.13
N ASN A 150 -13.07 -4.61 2.31
CA ASN A 150 -14.00 -3.51 2.08
C ASN A 150 -15.21 -3.97 1.27
N TRP A 151 -15.04 -4.86 0.29
CA TRP A 151 -16.15 -5.48 -0.44
C TRP A 151 -17.03 -6.34 0.49
N VAL A 152 -16.41 -7.16 1.35
CA VAL A 152 -17.11 -7.95 2.38
C VAL A 152 -17.85 -7.02 3.35
N LYS A 153 -17.23 -5.93 3.82
CA LYS A 153 -17.91 -4.93 4.66
C LYS A 153 -19.05 -4.22 3.90
N GLU A 154 -18.87 -3.94 2.62
CA GLU A 154 -19.89 -3.32 1.78
C GLU A 154 -21.06 -4.25 1.46
N GLU A 155 -20.85 -5.55 1.34
CA GLU A 155 -21.89 -6.57 1.17
C GLU A 155 -22.57 -6.92 2.50
N LEU A 156 -21.82 -6.94 3.59
CA LEU A 156 -22.34 -7.12 4.94
C LEU A 156 -23.04 -5.88 5.50
N ASN A 157 -23.06 -4.77 4.75
CA ASN A 157 -23.84 -3.60 5.14
C ASN A 157 -25.32 -4.02 5.30
N PRO A 158 -25.93 -3.77 6.47
CA PRO A 158 -27.27 -4.26 6.80
C PRO A 158 -28.32 -3.79 5.80
N THR A 159 -28.12 -2.63 5.16
CA THR A 159 -28.98 -2.09 4.10
C THR A 159 -28.99 -2.94 2.82
N LYS A 160 -27.84 -3.51 2.40
CA LYS A 160 -27.79 -4.41 1.24
C LYS A 160 -28.33 -5.80 1.59
N ILE A 161 -28.04 -6.33 2.79
CA ILE A 161 -28.62 -7.59 3.29
C ILE A 161 -30.15 -7.49 3.35
N LEU A 162 -30.70 -6.43 3.94
CA LEU A 162 -32.15 -6.16 3.98
C LEU A 162 -32.75 -6.06 2.57
N SER A 163 -32.06 -5.41 1.63
CA SER A 163 -32.53 -5.32 0.23
C SER A 163 -32.47 -6.66 -0.51
N GLY A 164 -31.48 -7.49 -0.22
CA GLY A 164 -31.31 -8.84 -0.78
C GLY A 164 -32.33 -9.82 -0.21
N MET A 165 -32.59 -9.76 1.10
CA MET A 165 -33.67 -10.49 1.76
C MET A 165 -35.04 -10.05 1.26
N MET A 166 -35.30 -8.74 1.11
CA MET A 166 -36.54 -8.25 0.51
C MET A 166 -36.73 -8.75 -0.93
N LYS A 167 -35.69 -8.70 -1.77
CA LYS A 167 -35.76 -9.21 -3.16
C LYS A 167 -35.92 -10.73 -3.22
N ALA A 168 -35.29 -11.47 -2.31
CA ALA A 168 -35.46 -12.92 -2.20
C ALA A 168 -36.87 -13.30 -1.70
N SER A 169 -37.44 -12.54 -0.75
CA SER A 169 -38.83 -12.71 -0.30
C SER A 169 -39.84 -12.38 -1.39
N VAL A 170 -39.59 -11.35 -2.22
CA VAL A 170 -40.45 -11.03 -3.37
C VAL A 170 -40.37 -12.12 -4.45
N LYS A 171 -39.17 -12.64 -4.75
CA LYS A 171 -39.02 -13.78 -5.67
C LYS A 171 -39.65 -15.06 -5.15
N MET A 172 -39.53 -15.36 -3.85
CA MET A 172 -40.23 -16.49 -3.22
C MET A 172 -41.75 -16.30 -3.23
N GLY A 173 -42.24 -15.06 -3.08
CA GLY A 173 -43.66 -14.72 -3.21
C GLY A 173 -44.20 -14.95 -4.63
N GLU A 174 -43.47 -14.53 -5.67
CA GLU A 174 -43.84 -14.76 -7.07
C GLU A 174 -43.73 -16.24 -7.48
N VAL A 175 -42.76 -16.99 -6.94
CA VAL A 175 -42.65 -18.44 -7.17
C VAL A 175 -43.74 -19.22 -6.41
N SER A 176 -44.16 -18.76 -5.23
CA SER A 176 -45.33 -19.28 -4.50
C SER A 176 -46.63 -19.04 -5.28
N ASP A 177 -46.86 -17.83 -5.78
CA ASP A 177 -48.02 -17.51 -6.62
C ASP A 177 -47.99 -18.22 -7.99
N GLY A 178 -46.79 -18.49 -8.52
CA GLY A 178 -46.58 -19.30 -9.72
C GLY A 178 -46.86 -20.79 -9.49
N MET A 179 -46.39 -21.37 -8.38
CA MET A 179 -46.66 -22.76 -7.99
C MET A 179 -48.12 -22.99 -7.60
N ALA A 180 -48.80 -22.00 -7.00
CA ALA A 180 -50.24 -22.07 -6.71
C ALA A 180 -51.10 -22.11 -7.99
N LYS A 181 -50.58 -21.60 -9.12
CA LYS A 181 -51.26 -21.64 -10.43
C LYS A 181 -50.91 -22.87 -11.27
N PHE A 182 -49.78 -23.53 -11.00
CA PHE A 182 -49.33 -24.73 -11.72
C PHE A 182 -49.63 -26.06 -11.00
N ALA A 183 -49.71 -26.05 -9.67
CA ALA A 183 -50.28 -27.17 -8.91
C ALA A 183 -51.80 -27.08 -8.98
N GLY A 184 -52.35 -27.41 -10.15
CA GLY A 184 -53.74 -27.76 -10.27
C GLY A 184 -54.02 -28.85 -9.25
N ASP A 185 -54.71 -28.51 -8.17
CA ASP A 185 -55.42 -29.53 -7.45
C ASP A 185 -56.81 -29.09 -7.01
N SER A 186 -57.71 -29.91 -7.50
CA SER A 186 -59.06 -30.16 -7.06
C SER A 186 -59.32 -29.85 -5.58
N LYS A 187 -59.66 -28.60 -5.25
CA LYS A 187 -60.49 -28.38 -4.05
C LYS A 187 -61.90 -28.86 -4.36
N GLN A 188 -62.17 -30.09 -3.93
CA GLN A 188 -63.50 -30.63 -3.65
C GLN A 188 -64.44 -29.49 -3.28
N LYS A 189 -65.50 -29.29 -4.09
CA LYS A 189 -66.64 -28.47 -3.70
C LYS A 189 -67.10 -28.94 -2.32
N PRO A 190 -67.26 -28.05 -1.32
CA PRO A 190 -67.89 -28.45 -0.07
C PRO A 190 -69.29 -28.96 -0.37
N LYS A 191 -69.58 -30.20 0.06
CA LYS A 191 -70.92 -30.81 -0.02
C LYS A 191 -71.94 -29.84 0.57
N LYS A 192 -72.89 -29.39 -0.26
CA LYS A 192 -74.06 -28.63 0.18
C LYS A 192 -74.83 -29.46 1.23
N ARG A 193 -74.72 -29.11 2.51
CA ARG A 193 -75.69 -29.53 3.53
C ARG A 193 -77.03 -28.90 3.16
N LYS A 194 -78.06 -29.72 2.96
CA LYS A 194 -79.45 -29.28 2.86
C LYS A 194 -79.84 -28.65 4.21
N TRP A 195 -80.07 -27.34 4.22
CA TRP A 195 -80.76 -26.68 5.31
C TRP A 195 -82.27 -26.80 5.04
N SER A 196 -82.95 -27.60 5.86
CA SER A 196 -84.40 -27.65 5.92
C SER A 196 -84.93 -26.42 6.65
N GLY A 197 -85.99 -25.81 6.11
CA GLY A 197 -86.93 -25.01 6.90
C GLY A 197 -86.91 -23.49 6.70
N ARG A 198 -87.72 -23.03 5.72
CA ARG A 198 -88.89 -22.15 5.91
C ARG A 198 -89.06 -21.60 7.36
N LYS A 199 -89.31 -20.31 7.65
CA LYS A 199 -90.14 -19.29 6.99
C LYS A 199 -89.68 -17.88 7.43
N LYS A 200 -89.80 -16.90 6.52
CA LYS A 200 -90.18 -15.53 6.89
C LYS A 200 -91.65 -15.53 7.31
N ARG A 201 -91.96 -14.88 8.41
CA ARG A 201 -93.23 -14.15 8.56
C ARG A 201 -92.91 -12.87 9.34
N LYS A 202 -93.05 -11.71 8.67
CA LYS A 202 -93.35 -10.44 9.33
C LYS A 202 -94.85 -10.27 9.27
N ARG A 203 -95.49 -10.30 10.43
CA ARG A 203 -96.48 -9.33 10.93
C ARG A 203 -96.68 -9.67 12.39
#